data_AF-A0A8S8XWT5-F1
#
_entry.id   AF-A0A8S8XWT5-F1
#
_cell.length_a   1.000
_cell.length_b   1.000
_cell.length_c   1.000
_cell.angle_alpha   90.00
_cell.angle_beta   90.00
_cell.angle_gamma   90.00
#
_symmetry.space_group_name_H-M   'P 1'
#
loop_
_entity.id
_entity.type
_entity.pdbx_description
1 polymer ?
#
loop_
_entity_poly.entity_id
_entity_poly.type
_entity_poly.pdbx_seq_one_letter_code
_entity_poly.pdbx_strand_id
1 'polypeptide(L)' 'MKFLGSLFLGLCFLIYALYCYQNGGSHHKGRGWVTKEEAPKTHIFNMILIIVIGLSQIVFFAYANLKDF' A
#
# COMPACT_ATOMS: atom_id res chain seq x y z
N MET A 1 -20.34 9.29 -5.94
CA MET A 1 -19.12 8.46 -6.12
C MET A 1 -19.26 7.22 -5.29
N LYS A 2 -19.41 6.07 -5.95
CA LYS A 2 -19.49 4.78 -5.26
C LYS A 2 -18.08 4.35 -4.82
N PHE A 3 -17.97 3.51 -3.79
CA PHE A 3 -16.71 2.93 -3.34
C PHE A 3 -15.62 3.94 -2.91
N LEU A 4 -16.01 5.10 -2.37
CA LEU A 4 -15.06 6.12 -1.88
C LEU A 4 -14.06 5.56 -0.83
N GLY A 5 -14.49 4.58 -0.03
CA GLY A 5 -13.61 3.86 0.90
C GLY A 5 -12.45 3.12 0.22
N SER A 6 -12.68 2.57 -0.99
CA SER A 6 -11.64 1.93 -1.80
C SER A 6 -10.59 2.96 -2.23
N LEU A 7 -11.02 4.13 -2.70
CA LEU A 7 -10.10 5.21 -3.05
C LEU A 7 -9.26 5.65 -1.84
N PHE A 8 -9.92 5.89 -0.70
CA PHE A 8 -9.25 6.28 0.54
C PHE A 8 -8.21 5.25 0.99
N LEU A 9 -8.59 3.96 1.05
CA LEU A 9 -7.67 2.88 1.41
C LEU A 9 -6.50 2.78 0.42
N GLY A 10 -6.77 2.86 -0.88
CA GLY A 10 -5.75 2.83 -1.92
C GLY A 10 -4.71 3.94 -1.73
N LEU A 11 -5.16 5.17 -1.47
CA LEU A 11 -4.27 6.30 -1.18
C LEU A 11 -3.47 6.09 0.11
N CYS A 12 -4.09 5.61 1.20
CA CYS A 12 -3.38 5.33 2.45
C CYS A 12 -2.25 4.30 2.26
N PHE A 13 -2.48 3.22 1.49
CA PHE A 13 -1.44 2.22 1.21
C PHE A 13 -0.28 2.82 0.40
N LEU A 14 -0.56 3.62 -0.62
CA LEU A 14 0.49 4.25 -1.42
C LEU A 14 1.30 5.30 -0.63
N ILE A 15 0.62 6.11 0.20
CA ILE A 15 1.29 7.05 1.11
C ILE A 15 2.18 6.29 2.10
N TYR A 16 1.69 5.17 2.63
CA TYR A 16 2.47 4.36 3.55
C TYR A 16 3.68 3.68 2.87
N ALA A 17 3.52 3.20 1.63
CA ALA A 17 4.65 2.72 0.85
C ALA A 17 5.71 3.81 0.64
N LEU A 18 5.29 5.03 0.29
CA LEU A 18 6.20 6.17 0.15
C LEU A 18 6.92 6.47 1.46
N TYR A 19 6.21 6.46 2.59
CA TYR A 19 6.78 6.64 3.92
C TYR A 19 7.82 5.56 4.24
N CYS A 20 7.53 4.28 3.97
CA CYS A 20 8.47 3.17 4.16
C CYS A 20 9.72 3.31 3.29
N TYR A 21 9.56 3.76 2.05
CA TYR A 21 10.68 4.00 1.14
C TYR A 21 11.60 5.12 1.65
N GLN A 22 11.03 6.27 2.04
CA GLN A 22 11.79 7.42 2.53
C GLN A 22 12.53 7.13 3.84
N ASN A 23 11.89 6.40 4.76
CA ASN A 23 12.47 6.07 6.06
C ASN A 23 13.29 4.75 6.05
N GLY A 24 13.41 4.10 4.89
CA GLY A 24 14.27 2.91 4.70
C GLY A 24 13.89 1.70 5.55
N GLY A 25 12.61 1.54 5.89
CA GLY A 25 12.14 0.47 6.79
C GLY A 25 10.64 0.21 6.68
N SER A 26 10.16 -0.77 7.44
CA SER A 26 8.76 -1.18 7.43
C SER A 26 8.36 -1.83 8.76
N HIS A 27 7.08 -1.76 9.12
CA HIS A 27 6.57 -2.44 10.31
C HIS A 27 6.43 -3.96 10.12
N HIS A 28 7.00 -4.72 11.05
CA HIS A 28 6.94 -6.18 11.12
C HIS A 28 6.19 -6.60 12.39
N LYS A 29 5.33 -7.62 12.27
CA LYS A 29 4.54 -8.14 13.38
C LYS A 29 5.47 -8.66 14.49
N GLY A 30 5.28 -8.17 15.71
CA GLY A 30 6.06 -8.59 16.89
C GLY A 30 7.48 -8.01 16.98
N ARG A 31 7.91 -7.18 16.02
CA ARG A 31 9.24 -6.53 16.03
C ARG A 31 9.18 -5.01 15.92
N GLY A 32 8.05 -4.45 15.47
CA GLY A 32 7.93 -3.01 15.28
C GLY A 32 8.60 -2.58 13.96
N TRP A 33 9.29 -1.44 13.97
CA TRP A 33 9.99 -0.93 12.79
C TRP A 33 11.28 -1.71 12.53
N VAL A 34 11.42 -2.24 11.31
CA VAL A 34 12.60 -3.01 10.86
C VAL A 34 13.15 -2.35 9.61
N THR A 35 14.46 -2.13 9.57
CA THR A 35 15.11 -1.46 8.44
C THR A 35 15.28 -2.40 7.25
N LYS A 36 15.46 -1.83 6.05
CA LYS A 36 15.77 -2.59 4.84
C LYS A 36 17.12 -3.33 4.92
N GLU A 37 18.03 -2.93 5.81
CA GLU A 37 19.31 -3.59 6.03
C GLU A 37 19.14 -4.86 6.87
N GLU A 38 18.27 -4.82 7.87
CA GLU A 38 17.94 -5.95 8.74
C GLU A 38 17.11 -7.02 8.01
N ALA A 39 16.18 -6.62 7.15
CA ALA A 39 15.27 -7.53 6.45
C ALA A 39 14.99 -7.12 5.00
N PRO A 40 16.00 -7.14 4.09
CA PRO A 40 15.88 -6.60 2.73
C PRO A 40 14.84 -7.33 1.88
N LYS A 41 14.83 -8.67 1.92
CA LYS A 41 13.88 -9.48 1.13
C LYS A 41 12.44 -9.23 1.55
N THR A 42 12.19 -9.21 2.87
CA THR A 42 10.86 -8.95 3.43
C THR A 42 10.41 -7.52 3.16
N HIS A 43 11.31 -6.54 3.26
CA HIS A 43 11.00 -5.16 2.95
C HIS A 43 10.57 -4.99 1.48
N ILE A 44 11.32 -5.54 0.53
CA ILE A 44 10.96 -5.49 -0.90
C ILE A 44 9.62 -6.19 -1.17
N PHE A 45 9.43 -7.39 -0.63
CA PHE A 45 8.16 -8.12 -0.78
C PHE A 45 6.97 -7.31 -0.24
N ASN A 46 7.11 -6.75 0.96
CA ASN A 46 6.06 -5.94 1.59
C ASN A 46 5.76 -4.67 0.78
N MET A 47 6.79 -3.99 0.28
CA MET A 47 6.64 -2.81 -0.58
C MET A 47 5.86 -3.14 -1.85
N ILE A 48 6.21 -4.23 -2.54
CA ILE A 48 5.49 -4.67 -3.75
C ILE A 48 4.02 -4.97 -3.41
N LEU A 49 3.78 -5.71 -2.33
CA LEU A 49 2.43 -6.08 -1.90
C LEU A 49 1.57 -4.85 -1.61
N ILE A 50 2.09 -3.90 -0.83
CA ILE A 50 1.38 -2.66 -0.47
C ILE A 50 1.06 -1.83 -1.71
N ILE A 51 2.01 -1.70 -2.65
CA ILE A 51 1.81 -0.94 -3.89
C ILE A 51 0.73 -1.61 -4.76
N VAL A 52 0.80 -2.93 -4.94
CA VAL A 52 -0.19 -3.68 -5.74
C VAL A 52 -1.59 -3.55 -5.14
N ILE A 53 -1.72 -3.69 -3.81
CA ILE A 53 -2.99 -3.50 -3.12
C ILE A 53 -3.48 -2.06 -3.31
N GLY A 54 -2.63 -1.05 -3.06
CA GLY A 54 -2.97 0.36 -3.23
C GLY A 54 -3.50 0.69 -4.63
N LEU A 55 -2.79 0.24 -5.67
CA LEU A 55 -3.19 0.44 -7.06
C LEU A 55 -4.48 -0.31 -7.40
N SER A 56 -4.65 -1.56 -6.95
CA SER A 56 -5.87 -2.34 -7.20
C SER A 56 -7.12 -1.66 -6.64
N GLN A 57 -7.02 -1.03 -5.46
CA GLN A 57 -8.14 -0.30 -4.85
C GLN A 57 -8.52 0.95 -5.66
N ILE A 58 -7.53 1.65 -6.22
CA ILE A 58 -7.77 2.82 -7.10
C ILE A 58 -8.39 2.37 -8.42
N VAL A 59 -7.87 1.29 -9.03
CA VAL A 59 -8.42 0.71 -10.27
C VAL A 59 -9.85 0.24 -10.06
N PHE A 60 -10.14 -0.42 -8.94
CA PHE A 60 -11.49 -0.86 -8.60
C PHE A 60 -12.44 0.33 -8.42
N PHE A 61 -12.02 1.38 -7.71
CA PHE A 61 -12.79 2.61 -7.58
C PHE A 61 -13.10 3.22 -8.96
N ALA A 62 -12.08 3.37 -9.82
CA ALA A 62 -12.25 3.91 -11.16
C ALA A 62 -13.21 3.06 -12.00
N TYR A 63 -13.02 1.73 -12.01
CA TYR A 63 -13.86 0.79 -12.74
C TYR A 63 -15.33 0.85 -12.29
N ALA A 64 -15.57 0.87 -10.98
CA ALA A 64 -16.91 0.89 -10.43
C ALA A 64 -17.65 2.21 -10.72
N ASN A 65 -16.95 3.35 -10.72
CA ASN A 65 -17.55 4.63 -11.05
C ASN A 65 -17.69 4.85 -12.57
N LEU A 66 -16.91 4.15 -13.42
CA LEU A 66 -17.04 4.22 -14.89
C LEU A 66 -18.18 3.34 -15.42
N LYS A 67 -18.44 2.20 -14.79
CA LYS A 67 -19.47 1.24 -15.23
C LYS A 67 -20.77 1.31 -14.44
N ASP A 68 -20.92 2.30 -13.56
CA ASP A 68 -22.09 2.51 -12.69
C ASP A 68 -22.52 1.28 -11.86
N PHE A 69 -21.61 0.33 -11.61
CA PHE A 69 -21.83 -0.81 -10.71
C PHE A 69 -22.25 -0.33 -9.32
#